data_AF-A0AAV3SJY6-F1
#
_entry.id   AF-A0AAV3SJY6-F1
#
_cell.length_a   1.000
_cell.length_b   1.000
_cell.length_c   1.000
_cell.angle_alpha   90.00
_cell.angle_beta   90.00
_cell.angle_gamma   90.00
#
_symmetry.space_group_name_H-M   'P 1'
#
loop_
_entity.id
_entity.type
_entity.pdbx_description
1 polymer ?
#
loop_
_entity_poly.entity_id
_entity_poly.type
_entity_poly.pdbx_seq_one_letter_code
_entity_poly.pdbx_strand_id
1 'polypeptide(L)'
;MSDGDAEQAADSSADDTSPSDESAAVETGPTAVGDGRKKHVSVRTRADEYHDHGDVYLKQSSVAFLVSPESSFPDGMTTRYAKDDLSRVAVTQHHSMCFITTATAGEGPALDALRGFRDDALARSLPGRALVATYDTVSPPIAATLARHPGARTTRLVAWLVQRCGVLARRRTRASPVRRAALTGALVALYVVGVAVAAIGHLAIRLRERR
;
A
#
# COMPACT_ATOMS: atom_id res chain seq x y z
N MET A 1 51.58 -48.62 -30.86
CA MET A 1 51.91 -48.59 -32.29
C MET A 1 50.61 -48.17 -32.97
N SER A 2 50.45 -46.86 -33.18
CA SER A 2 50.70 -46.16 -34.48
C SER A 2 49.61 -46.55 -35.48
N ASP A 3 48.83 -45.68 -36.12
CA ASP A 3 48.89 -44.25 -36.48
C ASP A 3 47.41 -43.77 -36.60
N GLY A 4 46.99 -42.51 -36.55
CA GLY A 4 47.50 -41.29 -37.18
C GLY A 4 46.58 -40.88 -38.34
N ASP A 5 45.88 -39.74 -38.17
CA ASP A 5 45.30 -38.82 -39.19
C ASP A 5 44.23 -39.34 -40.18
N ALA A 6 43.31 -38.56 -40.77
CA ALA A 6 42.68 -37.25 -40.57
C ALA A 6 41.62 -37.14 -41.69
N GLU A 7 40.47 -36.48 -41.47
CA GLU A 7 39.84 -35.47 -42.37
C GLU A 7 38.36 -35.19 -42.06
N GLN A 8 37.98 -33.96 -42.37
CA GLN A 8 36.79 -33.20 -41.97
C GLN A 8 35.56 -33.43 -42.87
N ALA A 9 34.38 -33.29 -42.26
CA ALA A 9 33.18 -32.64 -42.84
C ALA A 9 32.26 -32.29 -41.66
N ALA A 10 32.19 -31.02 -41.24
CA ALA A 10 31.17 -30.06 -41.68
C ALA A 10 29.74 -30.47 -41.29
N ASP A 11 29.25 -29.97 -40.15
CA ASP A 11 28.02 -29.16 -40.18
C ASP A 11 27.97 -28.24 -38.96
N SER A 12 27.55 -27.01 -39.25
CA SER A 12 27.63 -25.82 -38.42
C SER A 12 26.26 -25.16 -38.48
N SER A 13 25.56 -25.11 -37.35
CA SER A 13 24.38 -24.25 -37.16
C SER A 13 24.10 -24.16 -35.66
N ALA A 14 24.55 -23.06 -35.03
CA ALA A 14 23.72 -21.93 -34.58
C ALA A 14 22.95 -22.30 -33.30
N ASP A 15 23.42 -22.00 -32.08
CA ASP A 15 23.68 -20.68 -31.48
C ASP A 15 22.68 -19.61 -31.94
N ASP A 16 21.50 -19.61 -31.32
CA ASP A 16 20.50 -18.56 -31.44
C ASP A 16 20.60 -17.66 -30.20
N THR A 17 21.46 -16.64 -30.34
CA THR A 17 21.53 -15.49 -29.45
C THR A 17 20.83 -14.31 -30.14
N SER A 18 19.73 -13.85 -29.50
CA SER A 18 19.15 -12.48 -29.55
C SER A 18 18.43 -12.07 -30.85
N PRO A 19 17.43 -11.14 -30.82
CA PRO A 19 17.29 -9.97 -29.93
C PRO A 19 15.89 -9.80 -29.29
N SER A 20 15.78 -9.25 -28.07
CA SER A 20 15.47 -7.81 -27.86
C SER A 20 14.51 -7.20 -28.89
N ASP A 21 13.23 -7.58 -28.83
CA ASP A 21 12.16 -6.79 -29.44
C ASP A 21 11.77 -5.64 -28.50
N GLU A 22 12.56 -4.59 -28.61
CA GLU A 22 12.13 -3.23 -28.39
C GLU A 22 11.32 -2.81 -29.63
N SER A 23 10.00 -2.95 -29.59
CA SER A 23 9.11 -2.17 -30.46
C SER A 23 7.87 -1.73 -29.66
N ALA A 24 7.95 -0.55 -29.05
CA ALA A 24 7.48 0.69 -29.67
C ALA A 24 5.97 0.67 -29.99
N ALA A 25 5.14 0.55 -28.95
CA ALA A 25 3.93 1.34 -28.93
C ALA A 25 4.35 2.77 -28.53
N VAL A 26 4.48 3.63 -29.53
CA VAL A 26 4.80 5.05 -29.39
C VAL A 26 3.68 5.73 -28.59
N GLU A 27 3.88 5.93 -27.28
CA GLU A 27 3.02 6.79 -26.47
C GLU A 27 3.26 8.26 -26.87
N THR A 28 2.50 8.75 -27.84
CA THR A 28 2.36 10.19 -28.09
C THR A 28 1.08 10.69 -27.45
N GLY A 29 1.10 10.70 -26.13
CA GLY A 29 0.12 11.36 -25.28
C GLY A 29 0.80 11.84 -24.00
N PRO A 30 0.25 12.82 -23.27
CA PRO A 30 0.81 13.25 -22.00
C PRO A 30 0.91 12.04 -21.06
N THR A 31 2.13 11.68 -20.66
CA THR A 31 2.43 10.52 -19.83
C THR A 31 1.50 10.51 -18.61
N ALA A 32 0.64 9.50 -18.51
CA ALA A 32 -0.33 9.42 -17.43
C ALA A 32 0.36 8.91 -16.16
N VAL A 33 0.41 9.75 -15.13
CA VAL A 33 1.10 9.48 -13.87
C VAL A 33 0.12 8.93 -12.83
N GLY A 34 0.49 7.85 -12.17
CA GLY A 34 -0.24 7.24 -11.05
C GLY A 34 0.72 6.91 -9.91
N ASP A 35 0.19 6.65 -8.72
CA ASP A 35 0.97 6.33 -7.53
C ASP A 35 1.01 4.82 -7.23
N GLY A 36 0.48 3.99 -8.12
CA GLY A 36 0.45 2.53 -7.98
C GLY A 36 -0.45 2.03 -6.85
N ARG A 37 -1.33 2.87 -6.30
CA ARG A 37 -2.22 2.50 -5.19
C ARG A 37 -3.67 2.42 -5.64
N LYS A 38 -4.40 1.48 -5.04
CA LYS A 38 -5.85 1.36 -5.19
C LYS A 38 -6.56 2.49 -4.46
N LYS A 39 -7.62 2.99 -5.08
CA LYS A 39 -8.44 4.13 -4.63
C LYS A 39 -9.87 3.81 -4.97
N HIS A 40 -10.80 4.35 -4.20
CA HIS A 40 -12.19 4.50 -4.63
C HIS A 40 -12.29 5.83 -5.39
N VAL A 41 -12.90 5.79 -6.58
CA VAL A 41 -12.96 6.93 -7.48
C VAL A 41 -14.41 7.12 -7.91
N SER A 42 -15.00 8.27 -7.57
CA SER A 42 -16.29 8.66 -8.10
C SER A 42 -16.15 9.83 -9.06
N VAL A 43 -16.82 9.72 -10.20
CA VAL A 43 -16.75 10.67 -11.30
C VAL A 43 -18.15 11.17 -11.61
N ARG A 44 -18.32 12.49 -11.70
CA ARG A 44 -19.53 13.12 -12.21
C ARG A 44 -19.18 13.89 -13.48
N THR A 45 -19.90 13.61 -14.56
CA THR A 45 -19.70 14.31 -15.84
C THR A 45 -20.44 15.64 -15.86
N ARG A 46 -20.17 16.48 -16.86
CA ARG A 46 -20.94 17.71 -17.14
C ARG A 46 -22.35 17.41 -17.62
N ALA A 47 -22.58 16.22 -18.19
CA ALA A 47 -23.90 15.70 -18.55
C ALA A 47 -24.67 15.10 -17.34
N ASP A 48 -24.17 15.32 -16.13
CA ASP A 48 -24.74 14.84 -14.86
C ASP A 48 -24.75 13.32 -14.65
N GLU A 49 -23.97 12.59 -15.45
CA GLU A 49 -23.79 11.15 -15.28
C GLU A 49 -22.83 10.86 -14.11
N TYR A 50 -23.20 9.89 -13.28
CA TYR A 50 -22.42 9.48 -12.10
C TYR A 50 -21.84 8.08 -12.30
N HIS A 51 -20.52 7.96 -12.12
CA HIS A 51 -19.78 6.70 -12.18
C HIS A 51 -19.08 6.45 -10.86
N ASP A 52 -19.31 5.28 -10.27
CA ASP A 52 -18.71 4.87 -9.00
C ASP A 52 -17.75 3.70 -9.22
N HIS A 53 -16.47 3.93 -8.95
CA HIS A 53 -15.43 2.91 -9.05
C HIS A 53 -14.96 2.51 -7.65
N GLY A 54 -15.05 1.21 -7.36
CA GLY A 54 -14.50 0.60 -6.14
C GLY A 54 -12.97 0.57 -6.12
N ASP A 55 -12.36 -0.47 -5.57
CA ASP A 55 -10.90 -0.59 -5.41
C ASP A 55 -10.13 -0.66 -6.75
N VAL A 56 -9.82 0.50 -7.34
CA VAL A 56 -9.21 0.67 -8.67
C VAL A 56 -7.92 1.48 -8.62
N TYR A 57 -7.05 1.29 -9.61
CA TYR A 57 -5.89 2.14 -9.85
C TYR A 57 -6.28 3.38 -10.65
N LEU A 58 -5.66 4.51 -10.31
CA LEU A 58 -5.87 5.79 -10.97
C LEU A 58 -4.56 6.34 -11.52
N LYS A 59 -4.51 6.59 -12.82
CA LYS A 59 -3.50 7.44 -13.47
C LYS A 59 -4.16 8.74 -13.95
N GLN A 60 -3.40 9.82 -14.03
CA GLN A 60 -3.87 11.07 -14.60
C GLN A 60 -2.83 11.67 -15.55
N SER A 61 -3.32 12.26 -16.63
CA SER A 61 -2.53 13.10 -17.53
C SER A 61 -3.03 14.54 -17.50
N SER A 62 -2.50 15.41 -18.35
CA SER A 62 -3.05 16.76 -18.52
C SER A 62 -4.49 16.77 -19.03
N VAL A 63 -4.91 15.74 -19.78
CA VAL A 63 -6.20 15.72 -20.51
C VAL A 63 -7.19 14.69 -19.98
N ALA A 64 -6.77 13.69 -19.19
CA ALA A 64 -7.66 12.62 -18.77
C ALA A 64 -7.33 12.03 -17.39
N PHE A 65 -8.33 11.37 -16.79
CA PHE A 65 -8.16 10.37 -15.75
C PHE A 65 -8.32 8.98 -16.36
N LEU A 66 -7.44 8.05 -15.99
CA LEU A 66 -7.51 6.64 -16.37
C LEU A 66 -7.80 5.84 -15.11
N VAL A 67 -8.85 5.04 -15.15
CA VAL A 67 -9.32 4.21 -14.04
C VAL A 67 -9.28 2.75 -14.48
N SER A 68 -8.59 1.89 -13.73
CA SER A 68 -8.41 0.47 -14.09
C SER A 68 -8.44 -0.42 -12.86
N PRO A 69 -9.03 -1.63 -12.91
CA PRO A 69 -8.91 -2.61 -11.83
C PRO A 69 -7.47 -3.17 -11.67
N GLU A 70 -6.64 -3.06 -12.71
CA GLU A 70 -5.26 -3.55 -12.75
C GLU A 70 -4.22 -2.42 -12.88
N SER A 71 -3.07 -2.59 -12.23
CA SER A 71 -1.99 -1.58 -12.19
C SER A 71 -1.25 -1.44 -13.52
N SER A 72 -1.39 -2.41 -14.42
CA SER A 72 -0.89 -2.40 -15.80
C SER A 72 -1.70 -1.49 -16.72
N PHE A 73 -2.95 -1.16 -16.36
CA PHE A 73 -3.90 -0.40 -17.20
C PHE A 73 -4.11 -1.02 -18.60
N PRO A 74 -4.60 -2.26 -18.71
CA PRO A 74 -4.89 -2.86 -20.01
C PRO A 74 -6.09 -2.14 -20.67
N ASP A 75 -6.03 -1.94 -21.98
CA ASP A 75 -7.01 -1.13 -22.72
C ASP A 75 -8.45 -1.61 -22.54
N GLY A 76 -8.68 -2.94 -22.50
CA GLY A 76 -10.02 -3.52 -22.36
C GLY A 76 -10.66 -3.37 -20.97
N MET A 77 -9.90 -2.97 -19.94
CA MET A 77 -10.41 -2.77 -18.58
C MET A 77 -10.17 -1.36 -18.05
N THR A 78 -9.57 -0.49 -18.86
CA THR A 78 -9.26 0.89 -18.48
C THR A 78 -10.35 1.83 -18.96
N THR A 79 -11.05 2.43 -18.01
CA THR A 79 -12.00 3.51 -18.30
C THR A 79 -11.25 4.84 -18.39
N ARG A 80 -11.42 5.54 -19.50
CA ARG A 80 -10.83 6.87 -19.74
C ARG A 80 -11.89 7.96 -19.57
N TYR A 81 -11.62 8.90 -18.68
CA TYR A 81 -12.44 10.09 -18.46
C TYR A 81 -11.69 11.33 -18.93
N ALA A 82 -12.14 11.97 -20.01
CA ALA A 82 -11.57 13.24 -20.47
C ALA A 82 -11.91 14.36 -19.47
N LYS A 83 -10.92 15.12 -19.01
CA LYS A 83 -11.12 16.17 -17.98
C LYS A 83 -12.09 17.26 -18.43
N ASP A 84 -12.16 17.51 -19.73
CA ASP A 84 -13.09 18.46 -20.35
C ASP A 84 -14.56 18.01 -20.32
N ASP A 85 -14.83 16.77 -19.93
CA ASP A 85 -16.20 16.24 -19.76
C ASP A 85 -16.61 16.12 -18.29
N LEU A 86 -15.69 16.39 -17.33
CA LEU A 86 -15.93 16.16 -15.91
C LEU A 86 -16.33 17.44 -15.16
N SER A 87 -17.42 17.35 -14.40
CA SER A 87 -17.82 18.40 -13.44
C SER A 87 -17.17 18.18 -12.07
N ARG A 88 -16.97 16.92 -11.65
CA ARG A 88 -16.31 16.58 -10.38
C ARG A 88 -15.65 15.21 -10.46
N VAL A 89 -14.47 15.10 -9.86
CA VAL A 89 -13.83 13.81 -9.55
C VAL A 89 -13.50 13.79 -8.07
N ALA A 90 -14.01 12.80 -7.35
CA ALA A 90 -13.65 12.55 -5.97
C ALA A 90 -12.82 11.27 -5.90
N VAL A 91 -11.60 11.39 -5.35
CA VAL A 91 -10.67 10.28 -5.19
C VAL A 91 -10.49 10.07 -3.69
N THR A 92 -11.07 8.99 -3.18
CA THR A 92 -10.90 8.58 -1.79
C THR A 92 -9.98 7.39 -1.79
N GLN A 93 -8.78 7.57 -1.23
CA GLN A 93 -7.94 6.42 -0.94
C GLN A 93 -8.52 5.78 0.32
N HIS A 94 -9.07 4.57 0.20
CA HIS A 94 -9.26 3.67 1.35
C HIS A 94 -7.87 3.24 1.82
N HIS A 95 -7.10 4.21 2.30
CA HIS A 95 -5.92 3.88 3.05
C HIS A 95 -6.38 3.08 4.26
N SER A 96 -5.79 1.90 4.39
CA SER A 96 -5.47 1.40 5.70
C SER A 96 -4.51 2.38 6.37
N MET A 97 -5.09 3.45 6.91
CA MET A 97 -4.41 4.62 7.45
C MET A 97 -3.74 4.26 8.77
N CYS A 98 -2.69 3.46 8.76
CA CYS A 98 -1.87 3.22 9.95
C CYS A 98 -0.97 4.44 10.23
N PHE A 99 -1.57 5.61 10.49
CA PHE A 99 -0.89 6.90 10.66
C PHE A 99 0.25 6.84 11.68
N ILE A 100 0.02 6.21 12.84
CA ILE A 100 1.03 6.07 13.89
C ILE A 100 2.20 5.20 13.41
N THR A 101 1.91 4.12 12.68
CA THR A 101 2.92 3.23 12.11
C THR A 101 3.78 3.98 11.10
N THR A 102 3.17 4.68 10.13
CA THR A 102 3.91 5.47 9.15
C THR A 102 4.76 6.55 9.82
N ALA A 103 4.22 7.26 10.82
CA ALA A 103 4.96 8.31 11.52
C ALA A 103 6.15 7.80 12.36
N THR A 104 6.16 6.54 12.78
CA THR A 104 7.18 6.00 13.70
C THR A 104 8.14 4.99 13.06
N ALA A 105 7.68 4.27 12.05
CA ALA A 105 8.42 3.21 11.38
C ALA A 105 8.59 3.43 9.88
N GLY A 106 7.93 4.45 9.30
CA GLY A 106 7.94 4.70 7.87
C GLY A 106 7.15 3.65 7.06
N GLU A 107 7.34 3.70 5.75
CA GLU A 107 6.85 2.65 4.84
C GLU A 107 7.74 1.40 4.95
N GLY A 108 7.14 0.22 4.75
CA GLY A 108 7.88 -1.05 4.72
C GLY A 108 7.12 -2.26 5.27
N PRO A 109 7.81 -3.41 5.44
CA PRO A 109 7.16 -4.71 5.68
C PRO A 109 6.35 -4.81 6.97
N ALA A 110 6.61 -3.94 7.96
CA ALA A 110 5.82 -3.87 9.18
C ALA A 110 4.47 -3.19 8.95
N LEU A 111 4.46 -2.11 8.15
CA LEU A 111 3.26 -1.38 7.79
C LEU A 111 2.35 -2.27 6.94
N ASP A 112 2.87 -2.94 5.92
CA ASP A 112 2.08 -3.83 5.05
C ASP A 112 1.46 -4.98 5.83
N ALA A 113 2.22 -5.60 6.74
CA ALA A 113 1.72 -6.68 7.59
C ALA A 113 0.60 -6.21 8.54
N LEU A 114 0.70 -4.99 9.07
CA LEU A 114 -0.32 -4.43 9.97
C LEU A 114 -1.58 -3.98 9.21
N ARG A 115 -1.41 -3.45 7.99
CA ARG A 115 -2.52 -3.16 7.07
C ARG A 115 -3.29 -4.45 6.77
N GLY A 116 -2.59 -5.50 6.33
CA GLY A 116 -3.21 -6.82 6.09
C GLY A 116 -3.91 -7.37 7.34
N PHE A 117 -3.29 -7.28 8.53
CA PHE A 117 -3.95 -7.68 9.77
C PHE A 117 -5.25 -6.90 10.04
N ARG A 118 -5.23 -5.58 9.82
CA ARG A 118 -6.41 -4.74 10.02
C ARG A 118 -7.55 -5.18 9.11
N ASP A 119 -7.26 -5.35 7.83
CA ASP A 119 -8.25 -5.65 6.82
C ASP A 119 -8.77 -7.11 6.96
N ASP A 120 -7.88 -8.06 7.24
CA ASP A 120 -8.22 -9.49 7.38
C ASP A 120 -8.85 -9.88 8.71
N ALA A 121 -8.67 -9.10 9.78
CA ALA A 121 -9.10 -9.48 11.12
C ALA A 121 -9.98 -8.45 11.81
N LEU A 122 -9.56 -7.18 11.82
CA LEU A 122 -10.31 -6.14 12.52
C LEU A 122 -11.56 -5.76 11.71
N ALA A 123 -11.41 -5.47 10.42
CA ALA A 123 -12.51 -5.00 9.59
C ALA A 123 -13.63 -6.05 9.36
N ARG A 124 -13.31 -7.34 9.56
CA ARG A 124 -14.27 -8.45 9.40
C ARG A 124 -15.29 -8.57 10.52
N SER A 125 -15.12 -7.85 11.63
CA SER A 125 -16.03 -7.90 12.78
C SER A 125 -16.58 -6.51 13.14
N LEU A 126 -17.83 -6.46 13.63
CA LEU A 126 -18.44 -5.21 14.15
C LEU A 126 -17.53 -4.48 15.17
N PRO A 127 -17.04 -5.13 16.24
CA PRO A 127 -16.17 -4.46 17.21
C PRO A 127 -14.83 -4.03 16.61
N GLY A 128 -14.25 -4.82 15.69
CA GLY A 128 -13.00 -4.45 15.04
C GLY A 128 -13.16 -3.26 14.09
N ARG A 129 -14.32 -3.11 13.41
CA ARG A 129 -14.63 -1.90 12.64
C ARG A 129 -14.73 -0.66 13.51
N ALA A 130 -15.39 -0.75 14.67
CA ALA A 130 -15.47 0.36 15.61
C ALA A 130 -14.07 0.76 16.13
N LEU A 131 -13.20 -0.22 16.40
CA LEU A 131 -11.81 0.03 16.80
C LEU A 131 -11.02 0.75 15.70
N VAL A 132 -11.15 0.31 14.44
CA VAL A 132 -10.51 0.94 13.28
C VAL A 132 -11.02 2.37 13.09
N ALA A 133 -12.34 2.58 13.15
CA ALA A 133 -12.91 3.92 13.01
C ALA A 133 -12.41 4.87 14.12
N THR A 134 -12.38 4.39 15.37
CA THR A 134 -11.83 5.16 16.49
C THR A 134 -10.36 5.50 16.24
N TYR A 135 -9.57 4.53 15.82
CA TYR A 135 -8.17 4.76 15.48
C TYR A 135 -7.99 5.79 14.37
N ASP A 136 -8.74 5.69 13.28
CA ASP A 136 -8.65 6.60 12.14
C ASP A 136 -8.99 8.05 12.54
N THR A 137 -9.87 8.24 13.54
CA THR A 137 -10.20 9.58 14.05
C THR A 137 -9.14 10.18 14.97
N VAL A 138 -8.53 9.37 15.86
CA VAL A 138 -7.61 9.89 16.90
C VAL A 138 -6.15 9.88 16.48
N SER A 139 -5.78 9.00 15.54
CA SER A 139 -4.38 8.78 15.17
C SER A 139 -3.72 9.92 14.37
N PRO A 140 -4.40 10.74 13.54
CA PRO A 140 -3.74 11.82 12.80
C PRO A 140 -2.99 12.85 13.67
N PRO A 141 -3.59 13.47 14.71
CA PRO A 141 -2.88 14.44 15.56
C PRO A 141 -1.75 13.80 16.38
N ILE A 142 -1.94 12.55 16.79
CA ILE A 142 -0.92 11.76 17.50
C ILE A 142 0.28 11.53 16.57
N ALA A 143 0.04 11.03 15.37
CA ALA A 143 1.05 10.78 14.36
C ALA A 143 1.84 12.04 14.00
N ALA A 144 1.16 13.17 13.80
CA ALA A 144 1.80 14.46 13.55
C ALA A 144 2.75 14.87 14.69
N THR A 145 2.43 14.53 15.94
CA THR A 145 3.29 14.86 17.09
C THR A 145 4.49 13.94 17.19
N LEU A 146 4.30 12.63 16.95
CA LEU A 146 5.39 11.66 16.95
C LEU A 146 6.38 11.94 15.81
N ALA A 147 5.87 12.28 14.62
CA ALA A 147 6.69 12.64 13.45
C ALA A 147 7.55 13.89 13.70
N ARG A 148 7.03 14.89 14.43
CA ARG A 148 7.80 16.07 14.85
C ARG A 148 8.88 15.75 15.89
N HIS A 149 8.77 14.63 16.61
CA HIS A 149 9.65 14.27 17.73
C HIS A 149 10.24 12.86 17.58
N PRO A 150 11.02 12.58 16.52
CA PRO A 150 11.58 11.23 16.27
C PRO A 150 12.52 10.77 17.39
N GLY A 151 13.20 11.71 18.07
CA GLY A 151 14.11 11.42 19.18
C GLY A 151 13.44 11.15 20.53
N ALA A 152 12.14 11.42 20.70
CA ALA A 152 11.47 11.27 21.98
C ALA A 152 11.38 9.79 22.40
N ARG A 153 11.50 9.52 23.72
CA ARG A 153 11.41 8.16 24.28
C ARG A 153 10.11 7.46 23.84
N THR A 154 8.99 8.18 23.85
CA THR A 154 7.70 7.62 23.44
C THR A 154 7.69 7.26 21.96
N THR A 155 8.23 8.11 21.08
CA THR A 155 8.31 7.81 19.64
C THR A 155 9.12 6.55 19.38
N ARG A 156 10.28 6.42 20.03
CA ARG A 156 11.12 5.21 19.93
C ARG A 156 10.43 3.96 20.48
N LEU A 157 9.71 4.08 21.59
CA LEU A 157 8.95 2.97 22.17
C LEU A 157 7.82 2.51 21.24
N VAL A 158 7.05 3.46 20.68
CA VAL A 158 5.98 3.16 19.73
C VAL A 158 6.57 2.52 18.45
N ALA A 159 7.67 3.05 17.91
CA ALA A 159 8.36 2.46 16.77
C ALA A 159 8.77 1.00 17.04
N TRP A 160 9.35 0.74 18.22
CA TRP A 160 9.74 -0.62 18.63
C TRP A 160 8.53 -1.56 18.73
N LEU A 161 7.42 -1.11 19.34
CA LEU A 161 6.18 -1.87 19.43
C LEU A 161 5.62 -2.20 18.05
N VAL A 162 5.57 -1.21 17.16
CA VAL A 162 5.11 -1.37 15.78
C VAL A 162 5.91 -2.45 15.04
N GLN A 163 7.24 -2.45 15.18
CA GLN A 163 8.09 -3.48 14.56
C GLN A 163 7.79 -4.88 15.11
N ARG A 164 7.57 -5.02 16.43
CA ARG A 164 7.19 -6.30 17.05
C ARG A 164 5.83 -6.77 16.56
N CYS A 165 4.86 -5.87 16.44
CA CYS A 165 3.53 -6.17 15.89
C CYS A 165 3.63 -6.62 14.43
N GLY A 166 4.45 -5.96 13.60
CA GLY A 166 4.67 -6.35 12.21
C GLY A 166 5.26 -7.76 12.07
N VAL A 167 6.25 -8.12 12.91
CA VAL A 167 6.78 -9.49 12.96
C VAL A 167 5.71 -10.51 13.35
N LEU A 168 4.88 -10.18 14.34
CA LEU A 168 3.85 -11.07 14.85
C LEU A 168 2.70 -11.25 13.84
N ALA A 169 2.32 -10.18 13.12
CA ALA A 169 1.35 -10.21 12.02
C ALA A 169 1.83 -11.13 10.88
N ARG A 170 3.11 -11.06 10.50
CA ARG A 170 3.68 -11.99 9.50
C ARG A 170 3.72 -13.44 9.98
N ARG A 171 3.95 -13.68 11.27
CA ARG A 171 3.89 -15.05 11.83
C ARG A 171 2.47 -15.61 11.82
N ARG A 172 1.46 -14.76 11.96
CA ARG A 172 0.05 -15.15 11.95
C ARG A 172 -0.39 -15.71 10.59
N THR A 173 0.09 -15.16 9.48
CA THR A 173 -0.32 -15.62 8.13
C THR A 173 0.13 -17.04 7.82
N ARG A 174 1.18 -17.52 8.48
CA ARG A 174 1.74 -18.88 8.33
C ARG A 174 1.34 -19.84 9.45
N ALA A 175 0.43 -19.44 10.35
CA ALA A 175 0.10 -20.20 11.55
C ALA A 175 -1.11 -21.12 11.37
N SER A 176 -1.13 -22.23 12.12
CA SER A 176 -2.31 -23.11 12.25
C SER A 176 -3.51 -22.35 12.83
N PRO A 177 -4.77 -22.82 12.65
CA PRO A 177 -5.97 -22.08 13.05
C PRO A 177 -6.00 -21.65 14.52
N VAL A 178 -5.64 -22.54 15.45
CA VAL A 178 -5.61 -22.25 16.90
C VAL A 178 -4.55 -21.18 17.22
N ARG A 179 -3.34 -21.35 16.67
CA ARG A 179 -2.26 -20.38 16.87
C ARG A 179 -2.57 -19.04 16.22
N ARG A 180 -3.26 -19.05 15.07
CA ARG A 180 -3.75 -17.85 14.38
C ARG A 180 -4.74 -17.09 15.26
N ALA A 181 -5.66 -17.77 15.94
CA ALA A 181 -6.59 -17.14 16.89
C ALA A 181 -5.85 -16.49 18.08
N ALA A 182 -4.91 -17.21 18.70
CA ALA A 182 -4.11 -16.66 19.79
C ALA A 182 -3.28 -15.44 19.37
N LEU A 183 -2.62 -15.52 18.20
CA LEU A 183 -1.87 -14.39 17.62
C LEU A 183 -2.79 -13.22 17.25
N THR A 184 -4.03 -13.49 16.87
CA THR A 184 -5.05 -12.45 16.63
C THR A 184 -5.33 -11.69 17.92
N GLY A 185 -5.66 -12.40 19.01
CA GLY A 185 -5.93 -11.79 20.30
C GLY A 185 -4.73 -10.98 20.81
N ALA A 186 -3.52 -11.52 20.71
CA ALA A 186 -2.30 -10.82 21.08
C ALA A 186 -2.08 -9.53 20.26
N LEU A 187 -2.32 -9.57 18.94
CA LEU A 187 -2.20 -8.41 18.07
C LEU A 187 -3.27 -7.35 18.36
N VAL A 188 -4.51 -7.75 18.65
CA VAL A 188 -5.55 -6.80 19.08
C VAL A 188 -5.16 -6.12 20.38
N ALA A 189 -4.68 -6.87 21.38
CA ALA A 189 -4.23 -6.30 22.64
C ALA A 189 -3.05 -5.32 22.44
N LEU A 190 -2.06 -5.70 21.63
CA LEU A 190 -0.92 -4.84 21.30
C LEU A 190 -1.34 -3.59 20.53
N TYR A 191 -2.32 -3.70 19.64
CA TYR A 191 -2.88 -2.57 18.91
C TYR A 191 -3.48 -1.54 19.87
N VAL A 192 -4.32 -1.98 20.81
CA VAL A 192 -4.93 -1.11 21.83
C VAL A 192 -3.85 -0.46 22.71
N VAL A 193 -2.88 -1.25 23.19
CA VAL A 193 -1.77 -0.74 24.02
C VAL A 193 -0.93 0.30 23.25
N GLY A 194 -0.59 0.02 21.99
CA GLY A 194 0.20 0.93 21.16
C GLY A 194 -0.50 2.28 20.96
N VAL A 195 -1.81 2.26 20.70
CA VAL A 195 -2.62 3.49 20.57
C VAL A 195 -2.66 4.27 21.89
N ALA A 196 -2.88 3.59 23.03
CA ALA A 196 -2.91 4.23 24.34
C ALA A 196 -1.56 4.90 24.69
N VAL A 197 -0.44 4.18 24.50
CA VAL A 197 0.91 4.71 24.73
C VAL A 197 1.18 5.93 23.85
N ALA A 198 0.79 5.87 22.58
CA ALA A 198 0.96 6.98 21.65
C ALA A 198 0.12 8.21 22.04
N ALA A 199 -1.12 8.01 22.49
CA ALA A 199 -2.00 9.08 22.96
C ALA A 199 -1.46 9.77 24.23
N ILE A 200 -0.99 8.97 25.21
CA ILE A 200 -0.37 9.50 26.44
C ILE A 200 0.90 10.29 26.10
N GLY A 201 1.74 9.76 25.21
CA GLY A 201 2.93 10.44 24.72
C GLY A 201 2.62 11.77 24.03
N HIS A 202 1.62 11.77 23.16
CA HIS A 202 1.13 12.98 22.48
C HIS A 202 0.74 14.05 23.49
N LEU A 203 -0.07 13.71 24.50
CA LEU A 203 -0.50 14.66 25.52
C LEU A 203 0.68 15.18 26.35
N ALA A 204 1.60 14.30 26.75
CA ALA A 204 2.78 14.68 27.52
C ALA A 204 3.71 15.64 26.75
N ILE A 205 3.90 15.42 25.45
CA ILE A 205 4.70 16.32 24.59
C ILE A 205 4.00 17.67 24.44
N ARG A 206 2.70 17.68 24.16
CA ARG A 206 1.89 18.91 24.02
C ARG A 206 1.87 19.76 25.29
N LEU A 207 1.87 19.13 26.46
CA LEU A 207 1.95 19.84 27.74
C LEU A 207 3.33 20.47 27.99
N ARG A 208 4.40 19.88 27.45
CA ARG A 208 5.75 20.47 27.51
C ARG A 208 5.92 21.63 26.54
N GLU A 209 5.32 21.57 25.35
CA GLU A 209 5.35 22.67 24.37
C GLU A 209 4.60 23.93 24.84
N ARG A 210 3.70 23.80 25.83
CA ARG A 210 2.90 24.92 26.37
C ARG A 210 3.52 25.60 27.60
N ARG A 211 4.64 25.08 28.11
CA ARG A 211 5.40 25.67 29.23
C ARG A 211 6.62 26.38 28.69
#